data_AF-A0A6M8WG06-F1
#
_entry.id   AF-A0A6M8WG06-F1
#
_cell.length_a   1.000
_cell.length_b   1.000
_cell.length_c   1.000
_cell.angle_alpha   90.00
_cell.angle_beta   90.00
_cell.angle_gamma   90.00
#
_symmetry.space_group_name_H-M   'P 1'
#
loop_
_entity.id
_entity.type
_entity.pdbx_description
1 polymer ?
#
loop_
_entity_poly.entity_id
_entity_poly.type
_entity_poly.pdbx_seq_one_letter_code
_entity_poly.pdbx_strand_id
1 'polypeptide(L)'
;MTRRIAKLTILYLLLGLVATWAVAFGCGAIADVEGAATVDGTRWARPEESGGAREIIVLARRDTRGTTHFSSWVLMDHHGNFIGPDRSEPTPEEISTGWASNVVMPAFLRSMQERSLDNPLGMVQIEASGWPFRAFWYEFRPVRSGQSIHGMSASGAIEIRDQSVERPVFRMKYPLVLPVRPLPFGFLANTIFYALLFVGLHQFVGWGRRVRRRRRGRCAACGYDLTGLDGACPECGSEPC
;
A
#
# COMPACT_ATOMS: atom_id res chain seq x y z
N MET A 1 1.64 38.53 4.87
CA MET A 1 2.44 37.30 5.12
C MET A 1 1.58 36.03 5.14
N THR A 2 0.47 36.01 5.88
CA THR A 2 -0.46 34.86 6.03
C THR A 2 -0.95 34.25 4.70
N ARG A 3 -1.40 35.06 3.73
CA ARG A 3 -1.88 34.57 2.42
C ARG A 3 -0.84 33.76 1.64
N ARG A 4 0.44 34.12 1.73
CA ARG A 4 1.52 33.41 1.02
C ARG A 4 1.80 32.05 1.67
N ILE A 5 1.81 32.01 3.00
CA ILE A 5 1.99 30.76 3.76
C ILE A 5 0.86 29.80 3.44
N ALA A 6 -0.40 30.26 3.50
CA ALA A 6 -1.57 29.44 3.18
C ALA A 6 -1.49 28.84 1.76
N LYS A 7 -1.15 29.64 0.75
CA LYS A 7 -0.99 29.16 -0.63
C LYS A 7 0.09 28.10 -0.76
N LEU A 8 1.24 28.28 -0.09
CA LEU A 8 2.32 27.30 -0.12
C LEU A 8 1.93 26.00 0.60
N THR A 9 1.26 26.09 1.76
CA THR A 9 0.77 24.92 2.48
C THR A 9 -0.19 24.11 1.62
N ILE A 10 -1.17 24.75 0.98
CA ILE A 10 -2.12 24.08 0.08
C ILE A 10 -1.38 23.41 -1.09
N LEU A 11 -0.43 24.11 -1.72
CA LEU A 11 0.36 23.56 -2.81
C LEU A 11 1.13 22.29 -2.39
N TYR A 12 1.82 22.32 -1.24
CA TYR A 12 2.58 21.15 -0.77
C TYR A 12 1.69 19.99 -0.36
N LEU A 13 0.51 20.25 0.21
CA LEU A 13 -0.48 19.20 0.48
C LEU A 13 -0.98 18.55 -0.81
N LEU A 14 -1.25 19.33 -1.86
CA LEU A 14 -1.63 18.80 -3.17
C LEU A 14 -0.51 17.96 -3.80
N LEU A 15 0.75 18.41 -3.71
CA LEU A 15 1.89 17.63 -4.17
C LEU A 15 2.05 16.33 -3.37
N GLY A 16 1.86 16.38 -2.05
CA GLY A 16 1.89 15.18 -1.19
C GLY A 16 0.78 14.18 -1.52
N LEU A 17 -0.41 14.68 -1.86
CA LEU A 17 -1.56 13.88 -2.29
C LEU A 17 -1.25 13.12 -3.60
N VAL A 18 -0.76 13.84 -4.60
CA VAL A 18 -0.38 13.27 -5.91
C VAL A 18 0.76 12.26 -5.75
N ALA A 19 1.77 12.58 -4.94
CA ALA A 19 2.87 11.65 -4.65
C ALA A 19 2.38 10.37 -3.97
N THR A 20 1.44 10.47 -3.03
CA THR A 20 0.85 9.31 -2.34
C THR A 20 0.16 8.37 -3.34
N TRP A 21 -0.64 8.91 -4.25
CA TRP A 21 -1.26 8.15 -5.33
C TRP A 21 -0.22 7.49 -6.25
N ALA A 22 0.72 8.28 -6.77
CA ALA A 22 1.73 7.80 -7.71
C ALA A 22 2.59 6.68 -7.11
N VAL A 23 3.01 6.82 -5.85
CA VAL A 23 3.82 5.80 -5.18
C VAL A 23 3.00 4.55 -4.87
N ALA A 24 1.76 4.68 -4.38
CA ALA A 24 0.93 3.51 -4.15
C ALA A 24 0.66 2.71 -5.44
N PHE A 25 0.49 3.41 -6.56
CA PHE A 25 0.25 2.78 -7.87
C PHE A 25 1.52 2.14 -8.40
N GLY A 26 2.65 2.83 -8.30
CA GLY A 26 3.96 2.26 -8.64
C GLY A 26 4.27 1.01 -7.82
N CYS A 27 4.02 1.03 -6.51
CA CYS A 27 4.18 -0.15 -5.66
C CYS A 27 3.27 -1.29 -6.09
N GLY A 28 1.99 -1.03 -6.40
CA GLY A 28 1.06 -2.06 -6.86
C GLY A 28 1.45 -2.67 -8.20
N ALA A 29 1.95 -1.86 -9.14
CA ALA A 29 2.32 -2.31 -10.48
C ALA A 29 3.68 -3.04 -10.53
N ILE A 30 4.62 -2.69 -9.64
CA ILE A 30 5.99 -3.25 -9.63
C ILE A 30 6.11 -4.41 -8.63
N ALA A 31 5.12 -4.62 -7.75
CA ALA A 31 5.16 -5.68 -6.76
C ALA A 31 5.29 -7.05 -7.41
N ASP A 32 6.52 -7.53 -7.44
CA ASP A 32 6.84 -8.90 -7.79
C ASP A 32 6.37 -9.81 -6.65
N VAL A 33 5.34 -10.59 -6.92
CA VAL A 33 4.77 -11.55 -5.97
C VAL A 33 5.64 -12.82 -5.93
N GLU A 34 6.47 -13.06 -6.94
CA GLU A 34 7.29 -14.28 -7.04
C GLU A 34 8.44 -14.28 -6.03
N GLY A 35 8.97 -13.10 -5.67
CA GLY A 35 10.05 -12.96 -4.68
C GLY A 35 9.59 -12.77 -3.23
N ALA A 36 8.28 -12.69 -2.97
CA ALA A 36 7.76 -12.40 -1.64
C ALA A 36 7.86 -13.64 -0.73
N ALA A 37 8.76 -13.61 0.24
CA ALA A 37 8.75 -14.60 1.32
C ALA A 37 7.37 -14.58 1.99
N THR A 38 6.79 -15.77 2.21
CA THR A 38 5.58 -15.85 3.05
C THR A 38 6.01 -15.48 4.46
N VAL A 39 5.49 -14.36 4.96
CA VAL A 39 5.91 -13.80 6.25
C VAL A 39 5.20 -14.58 7.35
N ASP A 40 3.89 -14.74 7.24
CA ASP A 40 3.06 -15.46 8.20
C ASP A 40 1.93 -16.23 7.50
N GLY A 41 1.57 -17.40 8.01
CA GLY A 41 0.41 -18.16 7.56
C GLY A 41 -0.17 -19.02 8.68
N THR A 42 -1.48 -19.20 8.67
CA THR A 42 -2.20 -20.06 9.62
C THR A 42 -3.23 -20.91 8.91
N ARG A 43 -3.49 -22.10 9.45
CA ARG A 43 -4.40 -23.11 8.90
C ARG A 43 -5.35 -23.58 9.98
N TRP A 44 -6.60 -23.24 9.84
CA TRP A 44 -7.61 -23.53 10.85
C TRP A 44 -8.55 -24.60 10.34
N ALA A 45 -8.75 -25.67 11.13
CA ALA A 45 -9.84 -26.59 10.87
C ALA A 45 -11.07 -26.15 11.65
N ARG A 46 -12.19 -25.96 10.96
CA ARG A 46 -13.49 -25.92 11.62
C ARG A 46 -13.99 -27.38 11.77
N PRO A 47 -14.20 -27.90 12.98
CA PRO A 47 -14.82 -29.20 13.14
C PRO A 47 -16.25 -29.14 12.60
N GLU A 48 -16.57 -30.03 11.68
CA GLU A 48 -17.94 -30.20 11.20
C GLU A 48 -18.75 -30.89 12.31
N GLU A 49 -19.90 -30.33 12.69
CA GLU A 49 -20.77 -30.91 13.73
C GLU A 49 -21.26 -32.33 13.37
N SER A 50 -21.23 -32.70 12.08
CA SER A 50 -21.67 -33.98 11.52
C SER A 50 -20.56 -35.03 11.33
N GLY A 51 -19.30 -34.75 11.67
CA GLY A 51 -18.20 -35.72 11.56
C GLY A 51 -17.71 -36.02 10.13
N GLY A 52 -18.00 -35.17 9.14
CA GLY A 52 -17.53 -35.29 7.76
C GLY A 52 -16.27 -34.45 7.46
N ALA A 53 -16.14 -34.02 6.20
CA ALA A 53 -14.93 -33.40 5.66
C ALA A 53 -14.55 -32.12 6.43
N ARG A 54 -13.28 -32.01 6.86
CA ARG A 54 -12.83 -30.83 7.60
C ARG A 54 -12.58 -29.68 6.64
N GLU A 55 -13.19 -28.54 6.93
CA GLU A 55 -12.87 -27.28 6.25
C GLU A 55 -11.55 -26.74 6.80
N ILE A 56 -10.53 -26.68 5.95
CA ILE A 56 -9.25 -26.04 6.27
C ILE A 56 -9.28 -24.62 5.74
N ILE A 57 -9.32 -23.65 6.64
CA ILE A 57 -9.25 -22.25 6.30
C ILE A 57 -7.80 -21.80 6.42
N VAL A 58 -7.24 -21.31 5.32
CA VAL A 58 -5.87 -20.80 5.31
C VAL A 58 -5.91 -19.29 5.17
N LEU A 59 -5.22 -18.59 6.06
CA LEU A 59 -4.95 -17.16 5.93
C LEU A 59 -3.44 -16.98 5.85
N ALA A 60 -2.97 -16.31 4.80
CA ALA A 60 -1.57 -16.02 4.59
C ALA A 60 -1.34 -14.52 4.37
N ARG A 61 -0.23 -14.03 4.92
CA ARG A 61 0.26 -12.67 4.74
C ARG A 61 1.64 -12.69 4.09
N ARG A 62 1.80 -11.86 3.07
CA ARG A 62 3.09 -11.61 2.42
C ARG A 62 3.34 -10.11 2.37
N ASP A 63 4.48 -9.68 2.89
CA ASP A 63 4.90 -8.29 2.82
C ASP A 63 6.04 -8.15 1.82
N THR A 64 5.91 -7.20 0.90
CA THR A 64 6.98 -6.73 0.04
C THR A 64 7.22 -5.23 0.24
N ARG A 65 8.27 -4.71 -0.39
CA ARG A 65 8.56 -3.27 -0.38
C ARG A 65 7.42 -2.51 -1.05
N GLY A 66 6.55 -1.91 -0.23
CA GLY A 66 5.46 -1.08 -0.73
C GLY A 66 4.14 -1.81 -0.98
N THR A 67 4.05 -3.15 -0.85
CA THR A 67 2.77 -3.87 -0.90
C THR A 67 2.62 -4.95 0.16
N THR A 68 1.40 -5.14 0.66
CA THR A 68 1.02 -6.23 1.56
C THR A 68 -0.08 -7.03 0.89
N HIS A 69 0.10 -8.33 0.85
CA HIS A 69 -0.81 -9.29 0.27
C HIS A 69 -1.39 -10.17 1.37
N PHE A 70 -2.71 -10.20 1.45
CA PHE A 70 -3.47 -11.14 2.27
C PHE A 70 -4.20 -12.08 1.33
N SER A 71 -4.09 -13.38 1.59
CA SER A 71 -4.87 -14.37 0.86
C SER A 71 -5.56 -15.28 1.85
N SER A 72 -6.85 -15.50 1.60
CA SER A 72 -7.66 -16.45 2.34
C SER A 72 -8.29 -17.44 1.38
N TRP A 73 -8.22 -18.71 1.72
CA TRP A 73 -8.88 -19.76 0.95
C TRP A 73 -9.35 -20.87 1.88
N VAL A 74 -10.46 -21.49 1.51
CA VAL A 74 -10.97 -22.67 2.22
C VAL A 74 -10.77 -23.91 1.36
N LEU A 75 -10.08 -24.91 1.92
CA LEU A 75 -9.88 -26.22 1.33
C LEU A 75 -10.81 -27.22 2.02
N MET A 76 -11.30 -28.20 1.26
CA MET A 76 -11.96 -29.37 1.83
C MET A 76 -10.93 -30.48 2.00
N ASP A 77 -10.74 -30.96 3.22
CA ASP A 77 -9.98 -32.19 3.47
C ASP A 77 -10.90 -33.39 3.29
N HIS A 78 -10.87 -33.99 2.10
CA HIS A 78 -11.60 -35.22 1.81
C HIS A 78 -10.91 -36.48 2.36
N HIS A 79 -9.65 -36.38 2.80
CA HIS A 79 -8.86 -37.55 3.17
C HIS A 79 -8.67 -37.71 4.69
N GLY A 80 -9.17 -36.77 5.50
CA GLY A 80 -9.01 -36.79 6.94
C GLY A 80 -7.55 -36.72 7.39
N ASN A 81 -6.65 -36.31 6.48
CA ASN A 81 -5.21 -36.21 6.74
C ASN A 81 -4.82 -34.89 7.41
N PHE A 82 -5.78 -33.98 7.61
CA PHE A 82 -5.54 -32.75 8.34
C PHE A 82 -5.35 -33.02 9.82
N ILE A 83 -4.07 -33.08 10.19
CA ILE A 83 -3.61 -32.80 11.54
C ILE A 83 -4.06 -31.38 11.83
N GLY A 84 -4.87 -31.19 12.89
CA GLY A 84 -5.43 -29.89 13.25
C GLY A 84 -4.37 -28.78 13.32
N PRO A 85 -4.78 -27.49 13.37
CA PRO A 85 -3.84 -26.38 13.55
C PRO A 85 -2.81 -26.76 14.61
N ASP A 86 -1.52 -26.68 14.26
CA ASP A 86 -0.51 -26.70 15.30
C ASP A 86 -0.83 -25.51 16.21
N ARG A 87 -0.89 -25.73 17.54
CA ARG A 87 -1.20 -24.66 18.49
C ARG A 87 -0.18 -23.52 18.44
N SER A 88 0.94 -23.73 17.75
CA SER A 88 1.95 -22.73 17.43
C SER A 88 1.57 -21.78 16.27
N GLU A 89 0.53 -22.08 15.50
CA GLU A 89 0.12 -21.24 14.37
C GLU A 89 -0.59 -19.96 14.84
N PRO A 90 -0.28 -18.80 14.25
CA PRO A 90 -0.86 -17.53 14.65
C PRO A 90 -2.37 -17.48 14.37
N THR A 91 -3.11 -16.73 15.16
CA THR A 91 -4.53 -16.46 14.88
C THR A 91 -4.69 -15.46 13.71
N PRO A 92 -5.80 -15.45 12.94
CA PRO A 92 -6.17 -14.43 12.00
C PRO A 92 -6.11 -13.04 12.59
N GLU A 93 -6.46 -12.86 13.85
CA GLU A 93 -6.31 -11.60 14.55
C GLU A 93 -4.84 -11.18 14.67
N GLU A 94 -3.94 -12.13 14.94
CA GLU A 94 -2.48 -11.91 14.98
C GLU A 94 -1.89 -11.65 13.57
N ILE A 95 -2.39 -12.33 12.54
CA ILE A 95 -1.96 -12.11 11.15
C ILE A 95 -2.47 -10.75 10.63
N SER A 96 -3.72 -10.40 10.95
CA SER A 96 -4.43 -9.22 10.45
C SER A 96 -4.32 -8.02 11.40
N THR A 97 -3.11 -7.64 11.78
CA THR A 97 -2.91 -6.48 12.67
C THR A 97 -3.18 -5.12 12.00
N GLY A 98 -3.60 -4.14 12.80
CA GLY A 98 -3.70 -2.73 12.39
C GLY A 98 -4.86 -2.44 11.43
N TRP A 99 -4.56 -1.96 10.22
CA TRP A 99 -5.59 -1.69 9.21
C TRP A 99 -6.22 -2.99 8.68
N ALA A 100 -5.47 -4.09 8.72
CA ALA A 100 -5.90 -5.37 8.15
C ALA A 100 -7.07 -5.97 8.95
N SER A 101 -7.14 -5.78 10.27
CA SER A 101 -8.26 -6.32 11.07
C SER A 101 -9.59 -5.71 10.63
N ASN A 102 -9.60 -4.43 10.28
CA ASN A 102 -10.82 -3.71 9.88
C ASN A 102 -11.23 -3.97 8.42
N VAL A 103 -10.34 -4.54 7.61
CA VAL A 103 -10.55 -4.73 6.17
C VAL A 103 -10.60 -6.21 5.81
N VAL A 104 -9.55 -6.94 6.19
CA VAL A 104 -9.35 -8.36 5.91
C VAL A 104 -10.36 -9.21 6.67
N MET A 105 -10.54 -9.00 7.98
CA MET A 105 -11.45 -9.86 8.75
C MET A 105 -12.90 -9.76 8.29
N PRO A 106 -13.50 -8.57 8.07
CA PRO A 106 -14.86 -8.51 7.54
C PRO A 106 -14.99 -9.14 6.16
N ALA A 107 -14.02 -8.97 5.27
CA ALA A 107 -14.06 -9.59 3.94
C ALA A 107 -13.91 -11.11 4.00
N PHE A 108 -13.06 -11.60 4.89
CA PHE A 108 -12.85 -13.00 5.19
C PHE A 108 -14.10 -13.64 5.83
N LEU A 109 -14.69 -13.00 6.84
CA LEU A 109 -15.93 -13.47 7.45
C LEU A 109 -17.07 -13.51 6.44
N ARG A 110 -17.17 -12.48 5.57
CA ARG A 110 -18.13 -12.49 4.45
C ARG A 110 -17.87 -13.64 3.48
N SER A 111 -16.61 -13.92 3.11
CA SER A 111 -16.30 -15.03 2.21
C SER A 111 -16.64 -16.39 2.81
N MET A 112 -16.51 -16.54 4.14
CA MET A 112 -16.97 -17.72 4.85
C MET A 112 -18.49 -17.82 4.95
N GLN A 113 -19.21 -16.70 5.07
CA GLN A 113 -20.68 -16.66 5.14
C GLN A 113 -21.36 -16.83 3.77
N GLU A 114 -20.79 -16.22 2.71
CA GLU A 114 -21.26 -16.33 1.32
C GLU A 114 -21.03 -17.73 0.72
N ARG A 115 -20.48 -18.64 1.52
CA ARG A 115 -20.26 -20.03 1.14
C ARG A 115 -21.61 -20.76 1.05
N SER A 116 -22.04 -21.04 -0.17
CA SER A 116 -23.11 -22.00 -0.45
C SER A 116 -22.50 -23.36 -0.84
N LEU A 117 -23.34 -24.42 -0.84
CA LEU A 117 -22.97 -25.73 -1.39
C LEU A 117 -22.41 -25.65 -2.83
N ASP A 118 -22.79 -24.60 -3.58
CA ASP A 118 -22.35 -24.35 -4.95
C ASP A 118 -20.99 -23.62 -5.04
N ASN A 119 -20.45 -23.13 -3.92
CA ASN A 119 -19.20 -22.38 -3.84
C ASN A 119 -18.23 -22.99 -2.81
N PRO A 120 -17.68 -24.20 -3.08
CA PRO A 120 -16.87 -24.92 -2.10
C PRO A 120 -15.49 -24.28 -1.83
N LEU A 121 -15.00 -23.40 -2.71
CA LEU A 121 -13.72 -22.71 -2.57
C LEU A 121 -14.00 -21.22 -2.32
N GLY A 122 -14.39 -20.88 -1.09
CA GLY A 122 -14.45 -19.50 -0.64
C GLY A 122 -13.03 -18.93 -0.68
N MET A 123 -12.72 -18.13 -1.70
CA MET A 123 -11.42 -17.50 -1.87
C MET A 123 -11.59 -15.99 -1.92
N VAL A 124 -10.89 -15.30 -1.03
CA VAL A 124 -10.77 -13.84 -1.06
C VAL A 124 -9.32 -13.47 -0.87
N GLN A 125 -8.84 -12.60 -1.75
CA GLN A 125 -7.50 -12.07 -1.68
C GLN A 125 -7.58 -10.55 -1.59
N ILE A 126 -6.85 -9.98 -0.65
CA ILE A 126 -6.81 -8.54 -0.40
C ILE A 126 -5.39 -8.07 -0.59
N GLU A 127 -5.24 -6.98 -1.30
CA GLU A 127 -3.96 -6.33 -1.50
C GLU A 127 -4.03 -4.88 -1.08
N ALA A 128 -2.96 -4.43 -0.43
CA ALA A 128 -2.77 -3.05 -0.09
C ALA A 128 -1.41 -2.56 -0.57
N SER A 129 -1.36 -1.32 -1.04
CA SER A 129 -0.13 -0.70 -1.55
C SER A 129 0.08 0.70 -0.96
N GLY A 130 1.34 1.12 -0.96
CA GLY A 130 1.77 2.42 -0.47
C GLY A 130 3.08 2.34 0.30
N TRP A 131 3.79 3.46 0.31
CA TRP A 131 5.01 3.65 1.06
C TRP A 131 5.05 5.09 1.60
N PRO A 132 5.60 5.33 2.81
CA PRO A 132 6.04 4.32 3.78
C PRO A 132 4.88 3.54 4.42
N PHE A 133 3.66 4.09 4.41
CA PHE A 133 2.47 3.43 4.95
C PHE A 133 1.58 2.90 3.81
N ARG A 134 0.79 1.85 4.07
CA ARG A 134 -0.22 1.39 3.11
C ARG A 134 -1.33 2.42 2.99
N ALA A 135 -1.58 2.92 1.79
CA ALA A 135 -2.51 4.02 1.55
C ALA A 135 -3.75 3.59 0.76
N PHE A 136 -3.68 2.52 -0.01
CA PHE A 136 -4.79 2.02 -0.79
C PHE A 136 -4.89 0.50 -0.68
N TRP A 137 -6.08 -0.02 -0.92
CA TRP A 137 -6.34 -1.46 -0.97
C TRP A 137 -7.42 -1.81 -1.99
N TYR A 138 -7.53 -3.11 -2.27
CA TYR A 138 -8.54 -3.69 -3.12
C TYR A 138 -8.70 -5.19 -2.85
N GLU A 139 -9.73 -5.79 -3.43
CA GLU A 139 -10.12 -7.18 -3.18
C GLU A 139 -10.24 -7.94 -4.50
N PHE A 140 -9.67 -9.14 -4.58
CA PHE A 140 -9.89 -10.09 -5.67
C PHE A 140 -10.88 -11.16 -5.25
N ARG A 141 -11.85 -11.43 -6.13
CA ARG A 141 -12.83 -12.51 -6.00
C ARG A 141 -12.77 -13.44 -7.21
N PRO A 142 -12.95 -14.76 -7.05
CA PRO A 142 -12.98 -15.69 -8.16
C PRO A 142 -14.19 -15.41 -9.07
N VAL A 143 -13.95 -15.36 -10.38
CA VAL A 143 -14.99 -15.37 -11.42
C VAL A 143 -15.28 -16.82 -11.77
N ARG A 144 -16.54 -17.22 -11.60
CA ARG A 144 -16.98 -18.60 -11.77
C ARG A 144 -17.91 -18.74 -12.97
N SER A 145 -17.80 -19.89 -13.65
CA SER A 145 -18.81 -20.41 -14.56
C SER A 145 -19.08 -21.86 -14.15
N GLY A 146 -20.23 -22.10 -13.51
CA GLY A 146 -20.50 -23.37 -12.83
C GLY A 146 -19.50 -23.64 -11.70
N GLN A 147 -18.89 -24.83 -11.70
CA GLN A 147 -17.90 -25.24 -10.69
C GLN A 147 -16.47 -24.78 -11.02
N SER A 148 -16.22 -24.25 -12.22
CA SER A 148 -14.88 -23.85 -12.68
C SER A 148 -14.59 -22.38 -12.37
N ILE A 149 -13.37 -22.11 -11.89
CA ILE A 149 -12.84 -20.75 -11.71
C ILE A 149 -12.11 -20.37 -13.01
N HIS A 150 -12.53 -19.30 -13.66
CA HIS A 150 -11.95 -18.83 -14.92
C HIS A 150 -10.96 -17.69 -14.75
N GLY A 151 -10.98 -17.02 -13.61
CA GLY A 151 -10.10 -15.89 -13.33
C GLY A 151 -10.48 -15.21 -12.03
N MET A 152 -9.92 -14.03 -11.82
CA MET A 152 -10.21 -13.18 -10.66
C MET A 152 -10.79 -11.86 -11.15
N SER A 153 -11.81 -11.35 -10.46
CA SER A 153 -12.34 -10.00 -10.66
C SER A 153 -11.92 -9.14 -9.48
N ALA A 154 -11.52 -7.90 -9.74
CA ALA A 154 -11.09 -6.97 -8.71
C ALA A 154 -12.23 -6.01 -8.31
N SER A 155 -12.49 -5.93 -7.02
CA SER A 155 -13.41 -4.98 -6.40
C SER A 155 -12.62 -3.88 -5.69
N GLY A 156 -12.98 -2.62 -5.94
CA GLY A 156 -12.23 -1.48 -5.40
C GLY A 156 -10.91 -1.22 -6.11
N ALA A 157 -10.81 -1.63 -7.38
CA ALA A 157 -9.68 -1.33 -8.24
C ALA A 157 -10.14 -0.91 -9.65
N ILE A 158 -9.26 -0.24 -10.40
CA ILE A 158 -9.44 0.05 -11.82
C ILE A 158 -8.60 -0.95 -12.61
N GLU A 159 -9.22 -1.74 -13.48
CA GLU A 159 -8.51 -2.71 -14.31
C GLU A 159 -7.72 -2.00 -15.42
N ILE A 160 -6.40 -2.16 -15.41
CA ILE A 160 -5.49 -1.65 -16.44
C ILE A 160 -5.35 -2.73 -17.51
N ARG A 161 -6.24 -2.71 -18.49
CA ARG A 161 -6.15 -3.52 -19.73
C ARG A 161 -6.41 -5.01 -19.49
N ASP A 162 -6.64 -5.73 -20.59
CA ASP A 162 -6.85 -7.19 -20.63
C ASP A 162 -5.52 -7.98 -20.43
N GLN A 163 -4.62 -7.44 -19.61
CA GLN A 163 -3.37 -8.10 -19.26
C GLN A 163 -3.60 -8.89 -17.98
N SER A 164 -3.69 -10.20 -18.13
CA SER A 164 -3.62 -11.12 -17.01
C SER A 164 -2.17 -11.44 -16.66
N VAL A 165 -1.80 -11.28 -15.40
CA VAL A 165 -0.54 -11.79 -14.86
C VAL A 165 -0.83 -13.13 -14.19
N GLU A 166 -0.05 -14.17 -14.51
CA GLU A 166 -0.12 -15.42 -13.77
C GLU A 166 0.58 -15.24 -12.42
N ARG A 167 -0.08 -15.67 -11.34
CA ARG A 167 0.53 -15.66 -10.00
C ARG A 167 0.78 -17.07 -9.49
N PRO A 168 1.88 -17.28 -8.73
CA PRO A 168 2.36 -18.61 -8.38
C PRO A 168 1.42 -19.40 -7.47
N VAL A 169 0.59 -18.71 -6.67
CA VAL A 169 -0.22 -19.37 -5.61
C VAL A 169 -1.31 -20.28 -6.20
N PHE A 170 -1.78 -20.03 -7.43
CA PHE A 170 -2.82 -20.86 -8.06
C PHE A 170 -2.70 -21.01 -9.58
N ARG A 171 -1.63 -20.47 -10.20
CA ARG A 171 -1.53 -20.35 -11.68
C ARG A 171 -2.79 -19.73 -12.32
N MET A 172 -3.49 -18.90 -11.56
CA MET A 172 -4.67 -18.19 -12.02
C MET A 172 -4.25 -16.86 -12.64
N LYS A 173 -5.05 -16.43 -13.61
CA LYS A 173 -4.92 -15.14 -14.28
C LYS A 173 -5.53 -14.04 -13.41
N TYR A 174 -4.68 -13.11 -12.96
CA TYR A 174 -5.09 -11.92 -12.22
C TYR A 174 -5.07 -10.71 -13.15
N PRO A 175 -6.15 -9.90 -13.21
CA PRO A 175 -6.08 -8.65 -13.95
C PRO A 175 -5.06 -7.72 -13.29
N LEU A 176 -4.31 -6.97 -14.10
CA LEU A 176 -3.52 -5.86 -13.62
C LEU A 176 -4.45 -4.73 -13.18
N VAL A 177 -4.41 -4.31 -11.93
CA VAL A 177 -5.36 -3.32 -11.40
C VAL A 177 -4.70 -2.23 -10.56
N LEU A 178 -5.33 -1.04 -10.53
CA LEU A 178 -4.95 0.09 -9.68
C LEU A 178 -5.87 0.16 -8.46
N PRO A 179 -5.33 0.17 -7.24
CA PRO A 179 -6.14 0.17 -6.03
C PRO A 179 -6.82 1.54 -5.84
N VAL A 180 -8.13 1.58 -5.61
CA VAL A 180 -8.85 2.86 -5.44
C VAL A 180 -9.52 3.04 -4.08
N ARG A 181 -9.50 2.04 -3.20
CA ARG A 181 -10.06 2.20 -1.85
C ARG A 181 -8.99 2.77 -0.92
N PRO A 182 -9.14 4.01 -0.42
CA PRO A 182 -8.15 4.57 0.49
C PRO A 182 -8.19 3.86 1.84
N LEU A 183 -7.02 3.68 2.44
CA LEU A 183 -6.83 3.40 3.86
C LEU A 183 -6.66 4.75 4.56
N PRO A 184 -7.68 5.29 5.25
CA PRO A 184 -7.71 6.71 5.64
C PRO A 184 -6.46 7.16 6.41
N PHE A 185 -6.01 6.36 7.37
CA PHE A 185 -4.84 6.68 8.18
C PHE A 185 -3.54 6.66 7.37
N GLY A 186 -3.29 5.61 6.60
CA GLY A 186 -2.06 5.53 5.81
C GLY A 186 -2.03 6.52 4.64
N PHE A 187 -3.19 6.82 4.06
CA PHE A 187 -3.34 7.85 3.04
C PHE A 187 -3.03 9.25 3.58
N LEU A 188 -3.60 9.61 4.74
CA LEU A 188 -3.32 10.89 5.39
C LEU A 188 -1.85 11.00 5.82
N ALA A 189 -1.31 9.95 6.43
CA ALA A 189 0.07 9.91 6.89
C ALA A 189 1.06 10.07 5.74
N ASN A 190 0.87 9.34 4.63
CA ASN A 190 1.72 9.49 3.43
C ASN A 190 1.58 10.89 2.81
N THR A 191 0.37 11.45 2.75
CA THR A 191 0.14 12.80 2.20
C THR A 191 0.92 13.85 2.97
N ILE A 192 0.87 13.79 4.31
CA ILE A 192 1.64 14.69 5.19
C ILE A 192 3.14 14.44 5.02
N PHE A 193 3.57 13.17 5.03
CA PHE A 193 4.96 12.79 4.87
C PHE A 193 5.58 13.37 3.60
N TYR A 194 4.92 13.16 2.45
CA TYR A 194 5.41 13.68 1.17
C TYR A 194 5.32 15.20 1.08
N ALA A 195 4.28 15.82 1.64
CA ALA A 195 4.19 17.28 1.72
C ALA A 195 5.39 17.88 2.49
N LEU A 196 5.75 17.29 3.64
CA LEU A 196 6.91 17.70 4.43
C LEU A 196 8.22 17.47 3.68
N LEU A 197 8.35 16.36 2.94
CA LEU A 197 9.52 16.09 2.09
C LEU A 197 9.70 17.19 1.02
N PHE A 198 8.62 17.61 0.36
CA PHE A 198 8.68 18.71 -0.62
C PHE A 198 9.02 20.06 0.02
N VAL A 199 8.46 20.36 1.20
CA VAL A 199 8.86 21.55 1.98
C VAL A 199 10.36 21.51 2.29
N GLY A 200 10.85 20.38 2.79
CA GLY A 200 12.27 20.19 3.11
C GLY A 200 13.16 20.38 1.88
N LEU A 201 12.81 19.77 0.74
CA LEU A 201 13.55 19.92 -0.52
C LEU A 201 13.57 21.38 -1.00
N HIS A 202 12.43 22.08 -0.94
CA HIS A 202 12.35 23.49 -1.32
C HIS A 202 13.24 24.38 -0.45
N GLN A 203 13.23 24.16 0.88
CA GLN A 203 14.10 24.91 1.80
C GLN A 203 15.58 24.58 1.60
N PHE A 204 15.91 23.30 1.34
CA PHE A 204 17.27 22.86 1.08
C PHE A 204 17.86 23.49 -0.18
N VAL A 205 17.09 23.55 -1.27
CA VAL A 205 17.50 24.24 -2.51
C VAL A 205 17.73 25.73 -2.25
N GLY A 206 16.84 26.38 -1.49
CA GLY A 206 17.00 27.78 -1.11
C GLY A 206 18.25 28.04 -0.26
N TRP A 207 18.55 27.15 0.69
CA TRP A 207 19.76 27.21 1.51
C TRP A 207 21.03 26.99 0.68
N GLY A 208 21.07 25.94 -0.15
CA GLY A 208 22.23 25.65 -1.02
C GLY A 208 22.55 26.79 -1.99
N ARG A 209 21.52 27.44 -2.56
CA ARG A 209 21.70 28.66 -3.38
C ARG A 209 22.32 29.80 -2.59
N ARG A 210 21.87 30.03 -1.34
CA ARG A 210 22.43 31.07 -0.46
C ARG A 210 23.90 30.80 -0.13
N VAL A 211 24.24 29.58 0.26
CA VAL A 211 25.63 29.18 0.54
C VAL A 211 26.52 29.34 -0.69
N ARG A 212 26.07 28.89 -1.86
CA ARG A 212 26.83 29.02 -3.11
C ARG A 212 27.06 30.48 -3.51
N ARG A 213 26.07 31.36 -3.29
CA ARG A 213 26.22 32.80 -3.53
C ARG A 213 27.28 33.40 -2.61
N ARG A 214 27.20 33.12 -1.31
CA ARG A 214 28.21 33.57 -0.32
C ARG A 214 29.63 33.12 -0.68
N ARG A 215 29.80 31.85 -1.06
CA ARG A 215 31.10 31.31 -1.50
C ARG A 215 31.67 31.97 -2.76
N ARG A 216 30.84 32.66 -3.54
CA ARG A 216 31.25 33.39 -4.77
C ARG A 216 31.35 34.90 -4.53
N GLY A 217 31.38 35.35 -3.28
CA GLY A 217 31.38 36.78 -2.97
C GLY A 217 30.10 37.50 -3.37
N ARG A 218 28.97 36.78 -3.52
CA ARG A 218 27.67 37.38 -3.90
C ARG A 218 26.70 37.42 -2.74
N CYS A 219 25.85 38.45 -2.70
CA CYS A 219 24.78 38.58 -1.72
C CYS A 219 23.87 37.34 -1.71
N ALA A 220 23.60 36.80 -0.52
CA ALA A 220 22.75 35.62 -0.36
C ALA A 220 21.29 35.87 -0.78
N ALA A 221 20.78 37.09 -0.56
CA ALA A 221 19.40 37.48 -0.84
C ALA A 221 19.17 37.74 -2.33
N CYS A 222 19.82 38.77 -2.91
CA CYS A 222 19.59 39.18 -4.29
C CYS A 222 20.58 38.55 -5.29
N GLY A 223 21.79 38.17 -4.87
CA GLY A 223 22.83 37.64 -5.76
C GLY A 223 23.77 38.68 -6.37
N TYR A 224 23.71 39.95 -5.92
CA TYR A 224 24.62 41.02 -6.32
C TYR A 224 26.08 40.69 -5.96
N ASP A 225 27.04 41.11 -6.77
CA ASP A 225 28.47 40.89 -6.52
C ASP A 225 28.99 41.85 -5.45
N LEU A 226 29.51 41.32 -4.35
CA LEU A 226 30.03 42.08 -3.21
C LEU A 226 31.56 42.17 -3.23
N THR A 227 32.21 41.74 -4.31
CA THR A 227 33.67 41.81 -4.42
C THR A 227 34.13 43.27 -4.39
N GLY A 228 34.90 43.64 -3.36
CA GLY A 228 35.40 45.01 -3.18
C GLY A 228 34.41 45.99 -2.53
N LEU A 229 33.27 45.52 -2.02
CA LEU A 229 32.33 46.32 -1.24
C LEU A 229 32.41 45.94 0.24
N ASP A 230 32.64 46.94 1.09
CA ASP A 230 32.52 46.81 2.54
C ASP A 230 31.12 47.26 2.99
N GLY A 231 30.35 46.36 3.60
CA GLY A 231 29.05 46.69 4.21
C GLY A 231 27.82 46.11 3.50
N ALA A 232 26.66 46.74 3.73
CA ALA A 232 25.37 46.24 3.28
C ALA A 232 25.23 46.21 1.75
N CYS A 233 24.51 45.21 1.24
CA CYS A 233 24.28 45.07 -0.20
C CYS A 233 23.51 46.28 -0.76
N PRO A 234 24.01 46.99 -1.79
CA PRO A 234 23.37 48.21 -2.29
C PRO A 234 21.98 47.98 -2.91
N GLU A 235 21.72 46.78 -3.43
CA GLU A 235 20.44 46.46 -4.08
C GLU A 235 19.31 46.13 -3.10
N CYS A 236 19.63 45.40 -2.02
CA CYS A 236 18.61 44.85 -1.13
C CYS A 236 18.77 45.25 0.33
N GLY A 237 19.81 46.03 0.65
CA GLY A 237 20.13 46.48 2.00
C GLY A 237 20.52 45.36 2.97
N SER A 238 20.64 44.10 2.53
CA SER A 238 21.00 43.01 3.43
C SER A 238 22.44 43.15 3.89
N GLU A 239 22.66 43.15 5.20
CA GLU A 239 24.00 43.12 5.78
C GLU A 239 24.71 41.80 5.45
N PRO A 240 26.03 41.81 5.22
CA PRO A 240 26.81 40.60 5.03
C PRO A 240 26.90 39.86 6.37
N CYS A 241 26.07 38.82 6.56
CA CYS A 241 26.22 37.84 7.64
C CYS A 241 27.25 36.75 7.27
#